data_AF-A0A842LB56-F1
#
_entry.id   AF-A0A842LB56-F1
#
_cell.length_a   1.000
_cell.length_b   1.000
_cell.length_c   1.000
_cell.angle_alpha   90.00
_cell.angle_beta   90.00
_cell.angle_gamma   90.00
#
_symmetry.space_group_name_H-M   'P 1'
#
loop_
_entity.id
_entity.type
_entity.pdbx_description
1 polymer ?
#
loop_
_entity_poly.entity_id
_entity_poly.type
_entity_poly.pdbx_seq_one_letter_code
_entity_poly.pdbx_strand_id
1 'polypeptide(L)'
;MNRLTITGIIFMIIGIILLISDIIDPIITSFTHIFLMGSSEGKDIIFFLLMGSMLILSPYIRNGKDKNFYLLITIILAISTYLIIIMAEFLIRIKMGMNPYTTFVTFNPAATTSITHSHLPKASLSSLTNIIAPTHIHTASSLREYTPPFLLPWLLITLPLIYVLGLLSLGDRRNFHKVILIFAITTTMIGMIDGGLFSTPAMVGLSGMLGMRALKVPFSPKNLINPSIIIASLIIL
;
A
#
# COMPACT_ATOMS: atom_id res chain seq x y z
N MET A 1 -22.70 18.80 -1.38
CA MET A 1 -21.49 18.02 -1.01
C MET A 1 -20.91 17.38 -2.26
N ASN A 2 -19.59 17.39 -2.46
CA ASN A 2 -18.96 16.83 -3.66
C ASN A 2 -19.17 15.31 -3.72
N ARG A 3 -19.43 14.73 -4.91
CA ARG A 3 -19.61 13.28 -5.10
C ARG A 3 -18.43 12.49 -4.55
N LEU A 4 -17.19 12.96 -4.74
CA LEU A 4 -15.98 12.32 -4.20
C LEU A 4 -16.00 12.29 -2.67
N THR A 5 -16.42 13.38 -2.03
CA THR A 5 -16.54 13.46 -0.57
C THR A 5 -17.60 12.49 -0.05
N ILE A 6 -18.76 12.38 -0.72
CA ILE A 6 -19.81 11.43 -0.35
C ILE A 6 -19.28 9.99 -0.44
N THR A 7 -18.63 9.63 -1.55
CA THR A 7 -18.03 8.29 -1.72
C THR A 7 -16.97 8.03 -0.65
N GLY A 8 -16.14 9.01 -0.35
CA GLY A 8 -15.12 8.89 0.69
C GLY A 8 -15.71 8.67 2.09
N ILE A 9 -16.80 9.36 2.44
CA ILE A 9 -17.51 9.15 3.72
C ILE A 9 -18.08 7.73 3.78
N ILE A 10 -18.70 7.24 2.70
CA ILE A 10 -19.21 5.85 2.64
C ILE A 10 -18.07 4.86 2.88
N PHE A 11 -16.91 5.06 2.24
CA PHE A 11 -15.74 4.21 2.43
C PHE A 11 -15.24 4.24 3.87
N MET A 12 -15.16 5.43 4.49
CA MET A 12 -14.79 5.54 5.91
C MET A 12 -15.75 4.79 6.82
N ILE A 13 -17.07 4.87 6.57
CA ILE A 13 -18.08 4.14 7.35
C ILE A 13 -17.86 2.63 7.21
N ILE A 14 -17.65 2.11 6.00
CA ILE A 14 -17.36 0.69 5.78
C ILE A 14 -16.10 0.28 6.56
N GLY A 15 -15.01 1.04 6.45
CA GLY A 15 -13.76 0.75 7.17
C GLY A 15 -13.92 0.75 8.69
N ILE A 16 -14.75 1.64 9.25
CA ILE A 16 -15.07 1.66 10.69
C ILE A 16 -15.94 0.46 11.08
N ILE A 17 -16.91 0.07 10.25
CA ILE A 17 -17.73 -1.13 10.52
C ILE A 17 -16.83 -2.37 10.56
N LEU A 18 -15.96 -2.55 9.56
CA LEU A 18 -14.99 -3.65 9.51
C LEU A 18 -14.07 -3.68 10.74
N LEU A 19 -13.72 -2.52 11.30
CA LEU A 19 -12.86 -2.44 12.48
C LEU A 19 -13.57 -2.92 13.77
N ILE A 20 -14.90 -2.84 13.82
CA ILE A 20 -15.69 -3.11 15.04
C ILE A 20 -16.49 -4.41 14.89
N SER A 21 -16.71 -4.89 13.68
CA SER A 21 -17.64 -5.98 13.39
C SER A 21 -17.29 -6.75 12.12
N ASP A 22 -17.29 -8.07 12.26
CA ASP A 22 -16.96 -9.02 11.18
C ASP A 22 -18.19 -9.34 10.27
N ILE A 23 -19.33 -8.69 10.50
CA ILE A 23 -20.63 -9.02 9.85
C ILE A 23 -20.54 -8.91 8.33
N ILE A 24 -19.77 -7.94 7.83
CA ILE A 24 -19.69 -7.65 6.39
C ILE A 24 -18.43 -8.23 5.74
N ASP A 25 -17.54 -8.86 6.51
CA ASP A 25 -16.25 -9.38 6.05
C ASP A 25 -16.37 -10.39 4.91
N PRO A 26 -17.28 -11.38 4.94
CA PRO A 26 -17.39 -12.35 3.86
C PRO A 26 -17.71 -11.71 2.51
N ILE A 27 -18.49 -10.62 2.52
CA ILE A 27 -18.89 -9.89 1.32
C ILE A 27 -17.74 -9.00 0.84
N ILE A 28 -17.16 -8.22 1.75
CA ILE A 28 -16.11 -7.27 1.43
C ILE A 28 -14.83 -7.98 1.00
N THR A 29 -14.38 -8.97 1.77
CA THR A 29 -13.17 -9.74 1.49
C THR A 29 -13.25 -10.40 0.12
N SER A 30 -14.41 -10.96 -0.25
CA SER A 30 -14.61 -11.59 -1.56
C SER A 30 -14.41 -10.60 -2.71
N PHE A 31 -14.84 -9.35 -2.53
CA PHE A 31 -14.66 -8.30 -3.52
C PHE A 31 -13.21 -7.79 -3.58
N THR A 32 -12.62 -7.51 -2.42
CA THR A 32 -11.27 -6.93 -2.33
C THR A 32 -10.18 -7.94 -2.69
N HIS A 33 -10.43 -9.25 -2.53
CA HIS A 33 -9.49 -10.32 -2.85
C HIS A 33 -8.95 -10.25 -4.29
N ILE A 34 -9.72 -9.68 -5.23
CA ILE A 34 -9.31 -9.50 -6.63
C ILE A 34 -8.03 -8.66 -6.75
N PHE A 35 -7.86 -7.64 -5.90
CA PHE A 35 -6.72 -6.71 -5.95
C PHE A 35 -5.90 -6.67 -4.66
N LEU A 36 -6.39 -7.25 -3.56
CA LEU A 36 -5.71 -7.44 -2.28
C LEU A 36 -5.49 -8.94 -2.00
N MET A 37 -5.15 -9.74 -3.02
CA MET A 37 -5.00 -11.21 -2.94
C MET A 37 -4.35 -11.69 -1.64
N GLY A 38 -4.91 -12.76 -1.06
CA GLY A 38 -4.60 -13.15 0.32
C GLY A 38 -5.08 -12.08 1.30
N SER A 39 -6.27 -11.51 1.04
CA SER A 39 -6.79 -10.40 1.84
C SER A 39 -7.02 -10.87 3.27
N SER A 40 -6.54 -10.09 4.21
CA SER A 40 -6.91 -10.19 5.62
C SER A 40 -7.83 -9.03 5.94
N GLU A 41 -8.72 -9.15 6.91
CA GLU A 41 -9.60 -8.07 7.40
C GLU A 41 -8.84 -6.74 7.60
N GLY A 42 -7.60 -6.81 8.11
CA GLY A 42 -6.74 -5.63 8.26
C GLY A 42 -6.42 -4.89 6.95
N LYS A 43 -6.25 -5.59 5.83
CA LYS A 43 -6.01 -4.97 4.50
C LYS A 43 -7.26 -4.26 4.01
N ASP A 44 -8.43 -4.85 4.25
CA ASP A 44 -9.71 -4.26 3.87
C ASP A 44 -10.00 -2.99 4.66
N ILE A 45 -9.79 -3.04 5.99
CA ILE A 45 -9.89 -1.85 6.85
C ILE A 45 -8.96 -0.74 6.36
N ILE A 46 -7.67 -1.05 6.14
CA ILE A 46 -6.69 -0.08 5.64
C ILE A 46 -7.13 0.48 4.28
N PHE A 47 -7.61 -0.37 3.38
CA PHE A 47 -8.10 0.05 2.06
C PHE A 47 -9.23 1.07 2.17
N PHE A 48 -10.28 0.75 2.91
CA PHE A 48 -11.45 1.61 3.04
C PHE A 48 -11.14 2.91 3.77
N LEU A 49 -10.32 2.88 4.84
CA LEU A 49 -9.94 4.09 5.58
C LEU A 49 -8.97 4.99 4.78
N LEU A 50 -7.94 4.43 4.14
CA LEU A 50 -7.00 5.23 3.35
C LEU A 50 -7.67 5.80 2.10
N MET A 51 -8.36 4.96 1.32
CA MET A 51 -9.06 5.43 0.12
C MET A 51 -10.17 6.42 0.47
N GLY A 52 -10.95 6.15 1.53
CA GLY A 52 -12.01 7.03 2.01
C GLY A 52 -11.49 8.41 2.41
N SER A 53 -10.44 8.45 3.24
CA SER A 53 -9.81 9.71 3.65
C SER A 53 -9.25 10.49 2.46
N MET A 54 -8.57 9.82 1.52
CA MET A 54 -8.05 10.50 0.33
C MET A 54 -9.16 11.06 -0.56
N LEU A 55 -10.28 10.33 -0.72
CA LEU A 55 -11.44 10.79 -1.50
C LEU A 55 -12.09 12.02 -0.87
N ILE A 56 -12.22 12.05 0.47
CA ILE A 56 -12.71 13.21 1.22
C ILE A 56 -11.81 14.41 1.01
N LEU A 57 -10.49 14.24 1.10
CA LEU A 57 -9.51 15.33 0.98
C LEU A 57 -9.31 15.81 -0.46
N SER A 58 -9.51 14.94 -1.45
CA SER A 58 -9.21 15.21 -2.87
C SER A 58 -9.83 16.48 -3.48
N PRO A 59 -11.04 16.96 -3.08
CA PRO A 59 -11.60 18.21 -3.60
C PRO A 59 -10.96 19.45 -2.98
N TYR A 60 -10.35 19.32 -1.81
CA TYR A 60 -9.74 20.42 -1.06
C TYR A 60 -8.28 20.63 -1.41
N ILE A 61 -7.66 19.68 -2.11
CA ILE A 61 -6.31 19.83 -2.64
C ILE A 61 -6.29 20.93 -3.70
N ARG A 62 -5.63 22.04 -3.37
CA ARG A 62 -5.35 23.13 -4.31
C ARG A 62 -4.19 22.74 -5.23
N ASN A 63 -4.14 23.39 -6.40
CA ASN A 63 -3.01 23.24 -7.32
C ASN A 63 -1.72 23.73 -6.65
N GLY A 64 -0.84 22.80 -6.27
CA GLY A 64 0.55 23.10 -5.89
C GLY A 64 1.44 23.20 -7.13
N LYS A 65 2.72 22.82 -7.01
CA LYS A 65 3.59 22.51 -8.16
C LYS A 65 2.93 21.49 -9.12
N ASP A 66 3.60 21.20 -10.25
CA ASP A 66 3.14 20.22 -11.25
C ASP A 66 2.72 18.88 -10.61
N LYS A 67 1.45 18.50 -10.81
CA LYS A 67 0.85 17.22 -10.37
C LYS A 67 1.67 15.99 -10.82
N ASN A 68 2.33 16.05 -11.97
CA ASN A 68 3.17 14.96 -12.46
C ASN A 68 4.52 14.90 -11.73
N PHE A 69 5.02 16.03 -11.24
CA PHE A 69 6.21 16.08 -10.38
C PHE A 69 5.94 15.40 -9.05
N TYR A 70 4.81 15.73 -8.39
CA TYR A 70 4.43 15.03 -7.16
C TYR A 70 4.21 13.53 -7.39
N LEU A 71 3.53 13.15 -8.47
CA LEU A 71 3.34 11.72 -8.82
C LEU A 71 4.68 10.99 -9.01
N LEU A 72 5.64 11.62 -9.68
CA LEU A 72 6.98 11.06 -9.85
C LEU A 72 7.66 10.80 -8.51
N ILE A 73 7.63 11.79 -7.60
CA ILE A 73 8.25 11.64 -6.27
C ILE A 73 7.54 10.54 -5.48
N THR A 74 6.21 10.47 -5.51
CA THR A 74 5.44 9.39 -4.87
C THR A 74 5.88 8.02 -5.39
N ILE A 75 6.06 7.85 -6.70
CA ILE A 75 6.55 6.60 -7.30
C ILE A 75 7.98 6.28 -6.85
N ILE A 76 8.90 7.25 -6.86
CA ILE A 76 10.29 7.05 -6.40
C ILE A 76 10.30 6.61 -4.93
N LEU A 77 9.56 7.32 -4.06
CA LEU A 77 9.47 6.99 -2.65
C LEU A 77 8.86 5.61 -2.44
N ALA A 78 7.85 5.25 -3.22
CA ALA A 78 7.24 3.94 -3.15
C ALA A 78 8.23 2.83 -3.49
N ILE A 79 8.90 2.93 -4.64
CA ILE A 79 9.92 1.96 -5.06
C ILE A 79 11.06 1.90 -4.04
N SER A 80 11.55 3.04 -3.55
CA SER A 80 12.62 3.07 -2.54
C SER A 80 12.18 2.36 -1.24
N THR A 81 10.94 2.53 -0.82
CA THR A 81 10.40 1.87 0.38
C THR A 81 10.35 0.36 0.18
N TYR A 82 9.89 -0.12 -0.98
CA TYR A 82 9.93 -1.54 -1.29
C TYR A 82 11.34 -2.13 -1.30
N LEU A 83 12.32 -1.42 -1.87
CA LEU A 83 13.71 -1.86 -1.86
C LEU A 83 14.29 -1.93 -0.44
N ILE A 84 13.95 -0.96 0.42
CA ILE A 84 14.34 -0.98 1.84
C ILE A 84 13.69 -2.16 2.58
N ILE A 85 12.44 -2.51 2.26
CA ILE A 85 11.77 -3.69 2.82
C ILE A 85 12.50 -4.97 2.38
N ILE A 86 12.83 -5.10 1.10
CA ILE A 86 13.61 -6.24 0.59
C ILE A 86 14.98 -6.31 1.28
N MET A 87 15.68 -5.18 1.43
CA MET A 87 16.94 -5.11 2.16
C MET A 87 16.77 -5.55 3.63
N ALA A 88 15.71 -5.12 4.30
CA ALA A 88 15.39 -5.56 5.65
C ALA A 88 15.17 -7.09 5.72
N GLU A 89 14.46 -7.66 4.73
CA GLU A 89 14.30 -9.11 4.60
C GLU A 89 15.69 -9.79 4.46
N PHE A 90 16.58 -9.32 3.59
CA PHE A 90 17.94 -9.87 3.48
C PHE A 90 18.71 -9.82 4.81
N LEU A 91 18.64 -8.68 5.52
CA LEU A 91 19.35 -8.49 6.77
C LEU A 91 18.93 -9.49 7.85
N ILE A 92 17.63 -9.80 7.98
CA ILE A 92 17.21 -10.80 8.97
C ILE A 92 17.72 -12.19 8.62
N ARG A 93 17.81 -12.57 7.33
CA ARG A 93 18.32 -13.91 6.94
C ARG A 93 19.81 -14.04 7.22
N ILE A 94 20.59 -13.01 6.89
CA ILE A 94 22.02 -12.99 7.16
C ILE A 94 22.27 -13.11 8.66
N LYS A 95 21.52 -12.35 9.49
CA LYS A 95 21.63 -12.42 10.95
C LYS A 95 21.30 -13.81 11.52
N MET A 96 20.38 -14.53 10.88
CA MET A 96 19.95 -15.86 11.30
C MET A 96 20.74 -17.01 10.65
N GLY A 97 21.73 -16.71 9.79
CA GLY A 97 22.46 -17.73 9.05
C GLY A 97 21.60 -18.54 8.08
N MET A 98 20.49 -17.97 7.60
CA MET A 98 19.56 -18.63 6.69
C MET A 98 19.79 -18.20 5.24
N ASN A 99 19.37 -19.03 4.29
CA ASN A 99 19.36 -18.67 2.88
C ASN A 99 18.36 -17.52 2.63
N PRO A 100 18.71 -16.46 1.89
CA PRO A 100 17.82 -15.32 1.62
C PRO A 100 16.43 -15.69 1.10
N TYR A 101 16.32 -16.78 0.34
CA TYR A 101 15.09 -17.22 -0.31
C TYR A 101 14.22 -18.12 0.57
N THR A 102 14.58 -18.34 1.83
CA THR A 102 13.75 -19.11 2.76
C THR A 102 12.66 -18.25 3.40
N THR A 103 11.46 -18.82 3.52
CA THR A 103 10.40 -18.26 4.35
C THR A 103 10.79 -18.39 5.82
N PHE A 104 10.84 -17.26 6.52
CA PHE A 104 11.05 -17.22 7.96
C PHE A 104 9.71 -17.37 8.66
N VAL A 105 9.64 -18.21 9.70
CA VAL A 105 8.41 -18.51 10.43
C VAL A 105 8.67 -18.38 11.93
N THR A 106 7.84 -17.60 12.61
CA THR A 106 7.74 -17.59 14.08
C THR A 106 6.54 -18.43 14.48
N PHE A 107 6.59 -19.08 15.64
CA PHE A 107 5.52 -19.99 16.08
C PHE A 107 4.60 -19.43 17.17
N ASN A 108 4.99 -18.36 17.87
CA ASN A 108 4.19 -17.84 18.99
C ASN A 108 4.21 -16.30 19.08
N PRO A 109 3.17 -15.60 18.58
CA PRO A 109 2.17 -16.10 17.63
C PRO A 109 2.76 -16.48 16.26
N ALA A 110 2.04 -17.31 15.51
CA ALA A 110 2.47 -17.74 14.19
C ALA A 110 2.52 -16.57 13.20
N ALA A 111 3.67 -16.32 12.58
CA ALA A 111 3.82 -15.32 11.52
C ALA A 111 4.89 -15.76 10.53
N THR A 112 4.70 -15.43 9.27
CA THR A 112 5.63 -15.79 8.19
C THR A 112 6.19 -14.53 7.54
N THR A 113 7.38 -14.58 6.97
CA THR A 113 7.87 -13.50 6.10
C THR A 113 8.86 -14.04 5.08
N SER A 114 8.87 -13.45 3.90
CA SER A 114 9.70 -13.84 2.75
C SER A 114 10.05 -12.62 1.92
N ILE A 115 11.06 -12.75 1.04
CA ILE A 115 11.40 -11.68 0.10
C ILE A 115 10.23 -11.39 -0.87
N THR A 116 9.49 -12.43 -1.25
CA THR A 116 8.36 -12.35 -2.19
C THR A 116 7.07 -11.87 -1.52
N HIS A 117 6.89 -12.17 -0.25
CA HIS A 117 5.74 -11.74 0.56
C HIS A 117 6.20 -11.38 1.98
N SER A 118 6.29 -10.08 2.26
CA SER A 118 6.87 -9.54 3.49
C SER A 118 5.81 -9.09 4.49
N HIS A 119 5.92 -9.55 5.73
CA HIS A 119 5.16 -9.05 6.89
C HIS A 119 6.03 -8.23 7.86
N LEU A 120 7.32 -8.02 7.56
CA LEU A 120 8.20 -7.19 8.39
C LEU A 120 7.69 -5.76 8.61
N PRO A 121 7.11 -5.07 7.62
CA PRO A 121 6.57 -3.72 7.81
C PRO A 121 5.40 -3.69 8.79
N LYS A 122 4.45 -4.63 8.65
CA LYS A 122 3.34 -4.84 9.58
C LYS A 122 3.86 -5.08 11.00
N ALA A 123 4.84 -5.99 11.14
CA ALA A 123 5.49 -6.28 12.41
C ALA A 123 6.19 -5.06 13.00
N SER A 124 6.85 -4.24 12.16
CA SER A 124 7.50 -3.00 12.59
C SER A 124 6.51 -2.01 13.17
N LEU A 125 5.33 -1.87 12.53
CA LEU A 125 4.26 -0.96 12.94
C LEU A 125 3.42 -1.50 14.10
N SER A 126 3.60 -2.77 14.47
CA SER A 126 2.72 -3.45 15.42
C SER A 126 2.65 -2.81 16.81
N SER A 127 3.66 -2.03 17.21
CA SER A 127 3.62 -1.30 18.49
C SER A 127 2.56 -0.19 18.50
N LEU A 128 2.27 0.38 17.32
CA LEU A 128 1.23 1.38 17.12
C LEU A 128 -0.10 0.73 16.79
N THR A 129 -0.10 -0.27 15.90
CA THR A 129 -1.36 -0.88 15.46
C THR A 129 -2.02 -1.66 16.59
N ASN A 130 -1.29 -2.31 17.50
CA ASN A 130 -1.87 -3.02 18.64
C ASN A 130 -2.64 -2.12 19.62
N ILE A 131 -2.47 -0.79 19.55
CA ILE A 131 -3.20 0.16 20.39
C ILE A 131 -4.66 0.28 19.94
N ILE A 132 -4.91 0.09 18.63
CA ILE A 132 -6.19 0.41 17.98
C ILE A 132 -6.82 -0.84 17.34
N ALA A 133 -6.00 -1.77 16.85
CA ALA A 133 -6.45 -2.97 16.19
C ALA A 133 -7.03 -3.98 17.20
N PRO A 134 -8.24 -4.52 16.94
CA PRO A 134 -8.78 -5.64 17.68
C PRO A 134 -7.85 -6.87 17.70
N THR A 135 -8.05 -7.75 18.68
CA THR A 135 -7.23 -8.95 18.89
C THR A 135 -7.30 -9.98 17.76
N HIS A 136 -8.36 -9.98 16.95
CA HIS A 136 -8.50 -10.85 15.77
C HIS A 136 -7.63 -10.38 14.59
N ILE A 137 -7.25 -9.09 14.54
CA ILE A 137 -6.41 -8.58 13.47
C ILE A 137 -4.96 -8.99 13.72
N HIS A 138 -4.43 -9.85 12.84
CA HIS A 138 -3.04 -10.26 12.90
C HIS A 138 -2.09 -9.10 12.60
N THR A 139 -1.23 -8.71 13.55
CA THR A 139 -0.28 -7.59 13.38
C THR A 139 1.16 -8.04 13.16
N ALA A 140 1.40 -9.35 13.00
CA ALA A 140 2.72 -9.96 12.87
C ALA A 140 3.70 -9.55 13.99
N SER A 141 3.18 -9.28 15.20
CA SER A 141 3.95 -8.79 16.34
C SER A 141 5.11 -9.70 16.77
N SER A 142 5.00 -11.01 16.54
CA SER A 142 6.06 -12.00 16.80
C SER A 142 7.31 -11.81 15.96
N LEU A 143 7.22 -11.12 14.80
CA LEU A 143 8.40 -10.81 13.98
C LEU A 143 9.17 -9.59 14.49
N ARG A 144 8.61 -8.81 15.41
CA ARG A 144 9.14 -7.50 15.83
C ARG A 144 10.57 -7.59 16.38
N GLU A 145 10.88 -8.63 17.13
CA GLU A 145 12.22 -8.85 17.71
C GLU A 145 13.32 -9.03 16.66
N TYR A 146 12.92 -9.46 15.46
CA TYR A 146 13.81 -9.69 14.33
C TYR A 146 13.87 -8.50 13.37
N THR A 147 12.86 -7.62 13.42
CA THR A 147 12.77 -6.46 12.55
C THR A 147 13.95 -5.51 12.76
N PRO A 148 14.65 -5.10 11.69
CA PRO A 148 15.72 -4.11 11.81
C PRO A 148 15.22 -2.79 12.41
N PRO A 149 15.94 -2.18 13.37
CA PRO A 149 15.44 -1.03 14.14
C PRO A 149 15.21 0.23 13.28
N PHE A 150 15.84 0.32 12.11
CA PHE A 150 15.63 1.44 11.18
C PHE A 150 14.30 1.37 10.44
N LEU A 151 13.63 0.20 10.38
CA LEU A 151 12.46 0.02 9.53
C LEU A 151 11.25 0.84 10.03
N LEU A 152 11.03 0.88 11.35
CA LEU A 152 9.95 1.67 11.95
C LEU A 152 10.07 3.17 11.62
N PRO A 153 11.17 3.88 11.95
CA PRO A 153 11.28 5.30 11.65
C PRO A 153 11.23 5.56 10.13
N TRP A 154 11.75 4.66 9.30
CA TRP A 154 11.61 4.77 7.85
C TRP A 154 10.13 4.78 7.44
N LEU A 155 9.33 3.80 7.88
CA LEU A 155 7.90 3.70 7.56
C LEU A 155 7.08 4.88 8.10
N LEU A 156 7.40 5.37 9.30
CA LEU A 156 6.73 6.52 9.90
C LEU A 156 6.97 7.82 9.12
N ILE A 157 8.06 7.91 8.37
CA ILE A 157 8.34 9.04 7.49
C ILE A 157 7.75 8.80 6.10
N THR A 158 8.00 7.63 5.50
CA THR A 158 7.66 7.40 4.10
C THR A 158 6.17 7.20 3.86
N LEU A 159 5.43 6.48 4.73
CA LEU A 159 4.00 6.26 4.52
C LEU A 159 3.19 7.57 4.53
N PRO A 160 3.35 8.49 5.51
CA PRO A 160 2.67 9.78 5.47
C PRO A 160 3.12 10.64 4.29
N LEU A 161 4.41 10.59 3.92
CA LEU A 161 4.92 11.37 2.79
C LEU A 161 4.35 10.90 1.46
N ILE A 162 4.26 9.58 1.25
CA ILE A 162 3.61 8.96 0.08
C ILE A 162 2.13 9.35 0.02
N TYR A 163 1.43 9.32 1.16
CA TYR A 163 0.03 9.76 1.26
C TYR A 163 -0.15 11.22 0.85
N VAL A 164 0.63 12.14 1.45
CA VAL A 164 0.51 13.59 1.21
C VAL A 164 0.92 13.94 -0.22
N LEU A 165 2.06 13.45 -0.71
CA LEU A 165 2.49 13.69 -2.09
C LEU A 165 1.53 13.05 -3.09
N GLY A 166 1.00 11.88 -2.76
CA GLY A 166 -0.07 11.21 -3.50
C GLY A 166 -1.31 12.09 -3.62
N LEU A 167 -1.77 12.69 -2.53
CA LEU A 167 -2.87 13.67 -2.55
C LEU A 167 -2.55 14.89 -3.42
N LEU A 168 -1.36 15.47 -3.28
CA LEU A 168 -0.92 16.61 -4.10
C LEU A 168 -0.84 16.27 -5.59
N SER A 169 -0.54 15.02 -5.92
CA SER A 169 -0.48 14.53 -7.30
C SER A 169 -1.85 14.44 -8.01
N LEU A 170 -2.95 14.56 -7.25
CA LEU A 170 -4.31 14.60 -7.80
C LEU A 170 -4.59 15.91 -8.54
N GLY A 171 -4.10 17.04 -8.03
CA GLY A 171 -4.26 18.38 -8.59
C GLY A 171 -5.64 18.65 -9.22
N ASP A 172 -5.62 19.17 -10.44
CA ASP A 172 -6.78 19.46 -11.30
C ASP A 172 -7.20 18.27 -12.19
N ARG A 173 -6.74 17.03 -11.92
CA ARG A 173 -7.16 15.86 -12.71
C ARG A 173 -8.69 15.69 -12.66
N ARG A 174 -9.27 15.15 -13.72
CA ARG A 174 -10.72 14.80 -13.74
C ARG A 174 -11.03 13.79 -12.63
N ASN A 175 -12.24 13.85 -12.08
CA ASN A 175 -12.66 13.00 -10.95
C ASN A 175 -12.38 11.51 -11.17
N PHE A 176 -12.65 10.97 -12.36
CA PHE A 176 -12.34 9.56 -12.67
C PHE A 176 -10.85 9.22 -12.56
N HIS A 177 -9.98 10.10 -13.05
CA HIS A 177 -8.52 9.96 -12.92
C HIS A 177 -8.06 10.09 -11.46
N LYS A 178 -8.73 10.92 -10.66
CA LYS A 178 -8.47 11.03 -9.22
C LYS A 178 -8.80 9.72 -8.51
N VAL A 179 -9.94 9.10 -8.81
CA VAL A 179 -10.35 7.82 -8.21
C VAL A 179 -9.35 6.72 -8.54
N ILE A 180 -8.95 6.58 -9.82
CA ILE A 180 -7.93 5.59 -10.23
C ILE A 180 -6.61 5.83 -9.50
N LEU A 181 -6.16 7.08 -9.43
CA LEU A 181 -4.88 7.39 -8.82
C LEU A 181 -4.90 7.18 -7.30
N ILE A 182 -6.00 7.56 -6.61
CA ILE A 182 -6.19 7.26 -5.19
C ILE A 182 -6.16 5.75 -4.95
N PHE A 183 -6.91 4.98 -5.75
CA PHE A 183 -6.90 3.52 -5.66
C PHE A 183 -5.48 2.94 -5.83
N ALA A 184 -4.72 3.45 -6.80
CA ALA A 184 -3.35 3.02 -7.07
C ALA A 184 -2.39 3.37 -5.91
N ILE A 185 -2.53 4.56 -5.31
CA ILE A 185 -1.73 4.97 -4.14
C ILE A 185 -2.09 4.12 -2.92
N THR A 186 -3.38 3.90 -2.66
CA THR A 186 -3.84 3.08 -1.54
C THR A 186 -3.34 1.65 -1.63
N THR A 187 -3.49 0.99 -2.78
CA THR A 187 -3.02 -0.40 -2.98
C THR A 187 -1.50 -0.50 -2.88
N THR A 188 -0.77 0.51 -3.37
CA THR A 188 0.68 0.61 -3.16
C THR A 188 1.03 0.67 -1.66
N MET A 189 0.38 1.55 -0.89
CA MET A 189 0.62 1.65 0.55
C MET A 189 0.27 0.36 1.30
N ILE A 190 -0.81 -0.33 0.91
CA ILE A 190 -1.15 -1.66 1.48
C ILE A 190 -0.06 -2.67 1.17
N GLY A 191 0.42 -2.73 -0.07
CA GLY A 191 1.51 -3.63 -0.43
C GLY A 191 2.80 -3.35 0.36
N MET A 192 3.07 -2.11 0.75
CA MET A 192 4.21 -1.80 1.64
C MET A 192 4.03 -2.33 3.05
N ILE A 193 2.79 -2.34 3.57
CA ILE A 193 2.50 -2.75 4.94
C ILE A 193 2.40 -4.28 5.01
N ASP A 194 1.73 -4.90 4.04
CA ASP A 194 1.29 -6.29 4.10
C ASP A 194 1.39 -6.96 2.72
N GLY A 195 2.63 -7.29 2.31
CA GLY A 195 2.89 -8.06 1.09
C GLY A 195 4.25 -7.81 0.41
N GLY A 196 4.88 -6.65 0.57
CA GLY A 196 6.12 -6.30 -0.14
C GLY A 196 5.92 -6.04 -1.65
N LEU A 197 7.02 -5.85 -2.37
CA LEU A 197 7.04 -5.38 -3.78
C LEU A 197 6.29 -6.31 -4.74
N PHE A 198 6.42 -7.62 -4.52
CA PHE A 198 5.89 -8.65 -5.43
C PHE A 198 4.45 -9.05 -5.10
N SER A 199 3.84 -8.43 -4.11
CA SER A 199 2.44 -8.67 -3.78
C SER A 199 1.49 -8.07 -4.81
N THR A 200 0.34 -8.71 -5.01
CA THR A 200 -0.75 -8.19 -5.85
C THR A 200 -1.09 -6.72 -5.58
N PRO A 201 -1.32 -6.25 -4.33
CA PRO A 201 -1.60 -4.84 -4.08
C PRO A 201 -0.46 -3.91 -4.52
N ALA A 202 0.80 -4.28 -4.31
CA ALA A 202 1.95 -3.50 -4.76
C ALA A 202 1.99 -3.39 -6.29
N MET A 203 1.83 -4.51 -6.98
CA MET A 203 1.88 -4.57 -8.45
C MET A 203 0.73 -3.82 -9.09
N VAL A 204 -0.50 -3.98 -8.58
CA VAL A 204 -1.68 -3.22 -9.02
C VAL A 204 -1.47 -1.72 -8.80
N GLY A 205 -0.98 -1.33 -7.62
CA GLY A 205 -0.77 0.06 -7.26
C GLY A 205 0.31 0.75 -8.08
N LEU A 206 1.49 0.15 -8.21
CA LEU A 206 2.60 0.69 -9.01
C LEU A 206 2.20 0.78 -10.49
N SER A 207 1.52 -0.23 -11.02
CA SER A 207 1.00 -0.21 -12.40
C SER A 207 0.05 0.97 -12.62
N GLY A 208 -0.87 1.18 -11.69
CA GLY A 208 -1.82 2.30 -11.74
C GLY A 208 -1.12 3.66 -11.72
N MET A 209 -0.14 3.86 -10.82
CA MET A 209 0.59 5.13 -10.74
C MET A 209 1.47 5.39 -11.97
N LEU A 210 2.20 4.37 -12.45
CA LEU A 210 3.03 4.46 -13.65
C LEU A 210 2.19 4.72 -14.90
N GLY A 211 1.06 4.02 -15.05
CA GLY A 211 0.09 4.25 -16.13
C GLY A 211 -0.47 5.68 -16.10
N MET A 212 -0.92 6.13 -14.92
CA MET A 212 -1.46 7.48 -14.72
C MET A 212 -0.45 8.60 -15.02
N ARG A 213 0.84 8.34 -14.81
CA ARG A 213 1.92 9.26 -15.17
C ARG A 213 2.21 9.27 -16.67
N ALA A 214 2.05 8.13 -17.34
CA ALA A 214 2.27 7.99 -18.77
C ALA A 214 1.13 8.58 -19.64
N LEU A 215 -0.05 8.83 -19.06
CA LEU A 215 -1.16 9.48 -19.75
C LEU A 215 -0.80 10.92 -20.16
N LYS A 216 -0.41 11.09 -21.41
CA LYS A 216 -0.27 12.39 -22.09
C LYS A 216 -1.49 12.64 -22.98
N VAL A 217 -1.81 13.91 -23.19
CA VAL A 217 -2.83 14.34 -24.17
C VAL A 217 -2.11 15.05 -25.32
N PRO A 218 -2.31 14.62 -26.59
CA PRO A 218 -3.15 13.50 -27.03
C PRO A 218 -2.57 12.14 -26.59
N PHE A 219 -3.48 11.18 -26.32
CA PHE A 219 -3.09 9.84 -25.90
C PHE A 219 -2.54 9.05 -27.08
N SER A 220 -1.42 8.35 -26.85
CA SER A 220 -0.87 7.36 -27.77
C SER A 220 -0.63 6.06 -26.98
N PRO A 221 -1.03 4.89 -27.50
CA PRO A 221 -0.72 3.60 -26.87
C PRO A 221 0.78 3.39 -26.62
N LYS A 222 1.65 4.02 -27.43
CA LYS A 222 3.11 3.98 -27.25
C LYS A 222 3.56 4.52 -25.90
N ASN A 223 2.79 5.42 -25.28
CA ASN A 223 3.11 5.94 -23.94
C ASN A 223 3.06 4.84 -22.86
N LEU A 224 2.32 3.76 -23.09
CA LEU A 224 2.20 2.65 -22.14
C LEU A 224 3.34 1.62 -22.25
N ILE A 225 4.23 1.72 -23.24
CA ILE A 225 5.34 0.77 -23.42
C ILE A 225 6.26 0.78 -22.18
N ASN A 226 6.75 1.96 -21.77
CA ASN A 226 7.65 2.08 -20.62
C ASN A 226 7.04 1.56 -19.31
N PRO A 227 5.81 1.97 -18.88
CA PRO A 227 5.23 1.44 -17.66
C PRO A 227 4.97 -0.07 -17.75
N SER A 228 4.56 -0.60 -18.92
CA SER A 228 4.40 -2.03 -19.12
C SER A 228 5.72 -2.80 -19.01
N ILE A 229 6.82 -2.30 -19.56
CA ILE A 229 8.14 -2.95 -19.45
C ILE A 229 8.60 -2.99 -17.99
N ILE A 230 8.44 -1.88 -17.24
CA ILE A 230 8.81 -1.84 -15.81
C ILE A 230 8.02 -2.90 -15.03
N ILE A 231 6.71 -2.96 -15.21
CA ILE A 231 5.87 -3.92 -14.52
C ILE A 231 6.17 -5.36 -14.96
N ALA A 232 6.33 -5.61 -16.26
CA ALA A 232 6.72 -6.94 -16.75
C ALA A 232 8.07 -7.38 -16.19
N SER A 233 9.04 -6.47 -16.08
CA SER A 233 10.34 -6.78 -15.48
C SER A 233 10.24 -7.16 -14.00
N LEU A 234 9.33 -6.52 -13.25
CA LEU A 234 9.08 -6.85 -11.85
C LEU A 234 8.34 -8.17 -11.66
N ILE A 235 7.53 -8.61 -12.63
CA ILE A 235 6.80 -9.90 -12.57
C ILE A 235 7.71 -11.08 -12.91
N ILE A 236 8.70 -10.87 -13.79
CA ILE A 236 9.62 -11.93 -14.25
C ILE A 236 10.73 -12.20 -13.22
N LEU A 237 11.09 -11.21 -12.41
CA LEU A 237 12.09 -11.31 -11.33
C LEU A 237 11.55 -12.09 -10.13
#